data_AF-A0A7W7MG09-F1
#
_entry.id   AF-A0A7W7MG09-F1
#
_cell.length_a   1.000
_cell.length_b   1.000
_cell.length_c   1.000
_cell.angle_alpha   90.00
_cell.angle_beta   90.00
_cell.angle_gamma   90.00
#
_symmetry.space_group_name_H-M   'P 1'
#
loop_
_entity.id
_entity.type
_entity.pdbx_description
1 polymer ?
#
loop_
_entity_poly.entity_id
_entity_poly.type
_entity_poly.pdbx_seq_one_letter_code
_entity_poly.pdbx_strand_id
1 'polypeptide(L)'
;MPTLGQPIPSNSYGKAWRDAREATLTPVQLRSPMAKRPYDLRHAAVSLWLNAGVPATQVAEWAGHSVHVLMRVYAKCNLRPRRSAPRPAKAWRLAR
;
A
#
# COMPACT_ATOMS: atom_id res chain seq x y z
N MET A 1 5.93 -13.81 24.79
CA MET A 1 4.99 -14.53 23.90
C MET A 1 3.60 -13.94 24.13
N PRO A 2 2.93 -13.36 23.11
CA PRO A 2 1.56 -12.89 23.29
C PRO A 2 0.61 -14.10 23.43
N THR A 3 -0.13 -14.16 24.53
CA THR A 3 -1.17 -15.16 24.79
C THR A 3 -2.43 -14.77 24.01
N LEU A 4 -3.01 -15.74 23.29
CA LEU A 4 -4.21 -15.57 22.47
C LEU A 4 -5.32 -14.84 23.25
N GLY A 5 -5.85 -13.75 22.68
CA GLY A 5 -6.95 -12.96 23.26
C GLY A 5 -6.54 -11.69 24.01
N GLN A 6 -5.25 -11.42 24.19
CA GLN A 6 -4.78 -10.15 24.77
C GLN A 6 -4.55 -9.08 23.69
N PRO A 7 -4.77 -7.79 23.99
CA PRO A 7 -4.39 -6.69 23.11
C PRO A 7 -2.91 -6.81 22.71
N ILE A 8 -2.64 -6.74 21.41
CA ILE A 8 -1.27 -6.88 20.91
C ILE A 8 -0.43 -5.71 21.43
N PRO A 9 0.69 -5.98 22.14
CA PRO A 9 1.58 -4.91 22.59
C PRO A 9 2.08 -4.11 21.39
N SER A 10 2.14 -2.78 21.50
CA SER A 10 2.55 -1.89 20.41
C SER A 10 3.91 -2.27 19.79
N ASN A 11 4.82 -2.82 20.61
CA ASN A 11 6.16 -3.24 20.16
C ASN A 11 6.17 -4.58 19.39
N SER A 12 5.09 -5.36 19.46
CA SER A 12 4.97 -6.66 18.77
C SER A 12 4.90 -6.48 17.26
N TYR A 13 4.27 -5.40 16.79
CA TYR A 13 4.20 -5.07 15.36
C TYR A 13 5.58 -4.80 14.76
N GLY A 14 6.42 -4.05 15.47
CA GLY A 14 7.79 -3.77 15.03
C GLY A 14 8.66 -5.02 14.97
N LYS A 15 8.50 -5.94 15.93
CA LYS A 15 9.21 -7.22 15.91
C LYS A 15 8.76 -8.09 14.73
N ALA A 16 7.46 -8.34 14.60
CA ALA A 16 6.92 -9.15 13.51
C ALA A 16 7.32 -8.60 12.13
N TRP A 17 7.37 -7.27 11.99
CA TRP A 17 7.83 -6.62 10.77
C TRP A 17 9.31 -6.88 10.46
N ARG A 18 10.19 -6.83 11.47
CA ARG A 18 11.62 -7.16 11.28
C ARG A 18 11.80 -8.62 10.88
N ASP A 19 11.15 -9.53 11.59
CA ASP A 19 11.20 -10.96 11.32
C ASP A 19 10.73 -11.24 9.86
N ALA A 20 9.65 -10.60 9.41
CA ALA A 20 9.18 -10.72 8.04
C ALA A 20 10.16 -10.16 7.00
N ARG A 21 10.83 -9.02 7.27
CA ARG A 21 11.85 -8.47 6.37
C ARG A 21 13.04 -9.41 6.22
N GLU A 22 13.50 -9.99 7.31
CA GLU A 22 14.62 -10.95 7.31
C GLU A 22 14.26 -12.23 6.54
N ALA A 23 13.02 -12.70 6.63
CA ALA A 23 12.56 -13.88 5.92
C ALA A 23 12.36 -13.68 4.40
N THR A 24 12.06 -12.45 3.96
CA THR A 24 11.63 -12.19 2.57
C THR A 24 12.67 -11.46 1.71
N LEU A 25 13.53 -10.64 2.32
CA LEU A 25 14.49 -9.79 1.59
C LEU A 25 15.86 -10.45 1.48
N THR A 26 16.53 -10.22 0.36
CA THR A 26 17.96 -10.59 0.23
C THR A 26 18.84 -9.76 1.18
N PRO A 27 20.04 -10.24 1.57
CA PRO A 27 20.93 -9.49 2.48
C PRO A 27 21.31 -8.09 1.96
N VAL A 28 21.37 -7.90 0.64
CA VAL A 28 21.62 -6.60 0.01
C VAL A 28 20.42 -5.68 0.17
N GLN A 29 19.21 -6.16 -0.08
CA GLN A 29 17.97 -5.39 0.08
C GLN A 29 17.68 -5.06 1.54
N LEU A 30 17.98 -5.98 2.47
CA LEU A 30 17.75 -5.78 3.89
C LEU A 30 18.60 -4.62 4.46
N ARG A 31 19.85 -4.49 3.98
CA ARG A 31 20.76 -3.38 4.31
C ARG A 31 20.33 -2.05 3.71
N SER A 32 19.54 -2.08 2.65
CA SER A 32 18.99 -0.87 2.03
C SER A 32 17.87 -0.26 2.88
N PRO A 33 17.51 1.02 2.69
CA PRO A 33 16.37 1.64 3.38
C PRO A 33 15.01 1.07 2.94
N MET A 34 14.97 0.08 2.04
CA MET A 34 13.73 -0.49 1.51
C MET A 34 12.89 -1.14 2.61
N ALA A 35 11.61 -0.75 2.66
CA ALA A 35 10.61 -1.30 3.56
C ALA A 35 11.00 -1.21 5.05
N LYS A 36 11.80 -0.20 5.43
CA LYS A 36 12.32 -0.04 6.80
C LYS A 36 11.19 0.10 7.81
N ARG A 37 10.09 0.76 7.44
CA ARG A 37 8.89 0.94 8.27
C ARG A 37 7.71 0.22 7.64
N PRO A 38 6.77 -0.34 8.43
CA PRO A 38 5.54 -0.90 7.90
C PRO A 38 4.75 0.11 7.05
N TYR A 39 4.83 1.39 7.40
CA TYR A 39 4.14 2.48 6.69
C TYR A 39 4.66 2.69 5.25
N ASP A 40 5.89 2.26 4.95
CA ASP A 40 6.46 2.34 3.60
C ASP A 40 5.67 1.45 2.62
N LEU A 41 5.10 0.34 3.09
CA LEU A 41 4.21 -0.49 2.29
C LEU A 41 2.93 0.24 1.89
N ARG A 42 2.36 1.04 2.80
CA ARG A 42 1.16 1.84 2.51
C ARG A 42 1.46 2.84 1.40
N HIS A 43 2.60 3.51 1.48
CA HIS A 43 3.06 4.42 0.42
C HIS A 43 3.27 3.71 -0.92
N ALA A 44 3.91 2.53 -0.90
CA ALA A 44 4.15 1.75 -2.10
C ALA A 44 2.85 1.26 -2.75
N ALA A 45 1.90 0.74 -1.97
CA ALA A 45 0.61 0.26 -2.46
C ALA A 45 -0.21 1.39 -3.11
N VAL A 46 -0.32 2.54 -2.45
CA VAL A 46 -1.03 3.71 -2.99
C VAL A 46 -0.40 4.20 -4.29
N SER A 47 0.94 4.28 -4.32
CA SER A 47 1.67 4.68 -5.53
C SER A 47 1.48 3.66 -6.66
N LEU A 48 1.44 2.36 -6.34
CA LEU A 48 1.24 1.30 -7.33
C LEU A 48 -0.17 1.36 -7.94
N TRP A 49 -1.20 1.55 -7.13
CA TRP A 49 -2.58 1.68 -7.62
C TRP A 49 -2.75 2.90 -8.53
N LEU A 50 -2.14 4.02 -8.17
CA LEU A 50 -2.17 5.22 -9.00
C LEU A 50 -1.41 5.02 -10.32
N ASN A 51 -0.24 4.38 -10.30
CA ASN A 51 0.48 4.02 -11.53
C ASN A 51 -0.28 3.00 -12.39
N ALA A 52 -1.06 2.11 -11.78
CA ALA A 52 -1.92 1.16 -12.48
C ALA A 52 -3.17 1.81 -13.11
N GLY A 53 -3.39 3.11 -12.89
CA GLY A 53 -4.53 3.85 -13.43
C GLY A 53 -5.83 3.64 -12.65
N VAL A 54 -5.77 3.16 -11.41
CA VAL A 54 -6.94 3.10 -10.53
C VAL A 54 -7.42 4.52 -10.23
N PRO A 55 -8.73 4.82 -10.32
CA PRO A 55 -9.26 6.14 -10.03
C PRO A 55 -8.84 6.63 -8.64
N ALA A 56 -8.32 7.85 -8.56
CA ALA A 56 -7.81 8.44 -7.32
C ALA A 56 -8.86 8.50 -6.20
N THR A 57 -10.15 8.62 -6.54
CA THR A 57 -11.26 8.59 -5.57
C THR A 57 -11.36 7.26 -4.84
N GLN A 58 -11.25 6.14 -5.57
CA GLN A 58 -11.30 4.79 -5.00
C GLN A 58 -10.06 4.49 -4.16
N VAL A 59 -8.89 4.91 -4.64
CA VAL A 59 -7.64 4.78 -3.87
C VAL A 59 -7.69 5.58 -2.58
N ALA A 60 -8.28 6.79 -2.61
CA ALA A 60 -8.44 7.63 -1.42
C ALA A 60 -9.37 6.99 -0.39
N GLU A 61 -10.47 6.37 -0.83
CA GLU A 61 -11.39 5.61 0.03
C GLU A 61 -10.68 4.45 0.74
N TRP A 62 -9.95 3.60 0.00
CA TRP A 62 -9.17 2.49 0.59
C TRP A 62 -8.04 2.97 1.51
N ALA A 63 -7.41 4.09 1.15
CA ALA A 63 -6.37 4.71 1.94
C ALA A 63 -6.93 5.57 3.10
N GLY A 64 -8.24 5.66 3.31
CA GLY A 64 -8.84 6.48 4.37
C GLY A 64 -8.35 7.93 4.37
N HIS A 65 -7.99 8.47 3.21
CA HIS A 65 -7.48 9.83 3.06
C HIS A 65 -8.49 10.65 2.24
N SER A 66 -8.49 11.98 2.44
CA SER A 66 -9.22 12.86 1.52
C SER A 66 -8.51 12.92 0.16
N VAL A 67 -9.29 13.04 -0.91
CA VAL A 67 -8.78 13.11 -2.30
C VAL A 67 -7.77 14.25 -2.47
N HIS A 68 -7.96 15.36 -1.75
CA HIS A 68 -7.04 16.50 -1.76
C HIS A 68 -5.64 16.16 -1.19
N VAL A 69 -5.58 15.37 -0.11
CA VAL A 69 -4.31 14.88 0.45
C VAL A 69 -3.65 13.87 -0.48
N LEU A 70 -4.45 13.02 -1.12
CA LEU A 70 -3.93 12.05 -2.08
C LEU A 70 -3.25 12.74 -3.28
N MET A 71 -3.91 13.73 -3.88
CA MET A 71 -3.35 14.47 -5.02
C MET A 71 -2.12 15.29 -4.62
N ARG A 72 -2.08 15.87 -3.41
CA ARG A 72 -0.91 16.62 -2.94
C ARG A 72 0.32 15.74 -2.73
N VAL A 73 0.14 14.51 -2.22
CA VAL A 73 1.24 13.62 -1.84
C VAL A 73 1.68 12.72 -2.98
N TYR A 74 0.75 12.29 -3.85
CA TYR A 74 1.01 11.23 -4.84
C TYR A 74 0.93 11.66 -6.31
N ALA A 75 0.53 12.90 -6.64
CA ALA A 75 0.42 13.35 -8.04
C ALA A 75 1.76 13.30 -8.82
N LYS A 76 2.90 13.14 -8.14
CA LYS A 76 4.21 12.97 -8.80
C LYS A 76 4.33 11.63 -9.55
N CYS A 77 3.51 10.63 -9.22
CA CYS A 77 3.50 9.29 -9.83
C CYS A 77 2.47 9.12 -10.95
N ASN A 78 2.14 10.17 -11.69
CA ASN A 78 1.32 10.05 -12.89
C ASN A 78 2.22 9.76 -14.11
N LEU A 79 2.75 8.53 -14.20
CA LEU A 79 3.36 8.09 -15.46
C LEU A 79 2.26 8.09 -16.53
N ARG A 80 2.50 8.82 -17.63
CA ARG A 80 1.58 9.01 -18.77
C ARG A 80 0.79 7.73 -19.06
N PRO A 81 -0.55 7.76 -19.01
CA PRO A 81 -1.35 6.60 -19.37
C PRO A 81 -1.05 6.21 -20.82
N ARG A 82 -0.65 4.96 -21.06
CA ARG A 82 -0.67 4.37 -22.40
C ARG A 82 -2.14 4.38 -22.85
N ARG A 83 -2.43 5.07 -23.96
CA ARG A 83 -3.78 5.25 -24.52
C ARG A 83 -4.50 3.90 -24.63
N SER A 84 -5.31 3.55 -23.64
CA SER A 84 -6.13 2.34 -23.64
C SER A 84 -7.53 2.70 -24.13
N ALA A 85 -8.03 1.93 -25.09
CA ALA A 85 -9.40 2.03 -25.61
C ALA A 85 -10.44 1.94 -24.46
N PRO A 86 -11.63 2.57 -24.61
CA PRO A 86 -12.63 2.62 -23.55
C PRO A 86 -13.09 1.21 -23.15
N ARG A 87 -13.03 0.90 -21.84
CA ARG A 87 -13.63 -0.31 -21.25
C ARG A 87 -15.03 0.02 -20.70
N PRO A 88 -16.06 -0.82 -20.94
CA PRO A 88 -17.38 -0.61 -20.37
C PRO A 88 -17.35 -0.84 -18.86
N ALA A 89 -17.93 0.10 -18.12
CA ALA A 89 -18.14 0.00 -16.68
C ALA A 89 -19.14 -1.12 -16.32
N LYS A 90 -19.00 -1.68 -15.11
CA LYS A 90 -19.86 -2.64 -14.38
C LYS A 90 -19.35 -4.09 -14.36
N ALA A 91 -18.55 -4.45 -13.34
CA ALA A 91 -18.23 -5.86 -13.04
C ALA A 91 -17.92 -6.18 -11.56
N TRP A 92 -18.29 -5.33 -10.59
CA TRP A 92 -17.94 -5.59 -9.17
C TRP A 92 -19.11 -5.55 -8.18
N ARG A 93 -20.34 -5.80 -8.65
CA ARG A 93 -21.46 -6.10 -7.76
C ARG A 93 -21.72 -7.59 -7.87
N LEU A 94 -21.06 -8.41 -7.05
CA LEU A 94 -21.42 -9.79 -6.65
C LEU A 94 -20.25 -10.40 -5.84
N ALA A 95 -20.13 -10.01 -4.58
CA ALA A 95 -19.62 -10.86 -3.51
C ALA A 95 -20.24 -10.28 -2.24
N ARG A 96 -21.27 -10.98 -1.77
CA ARG A 96 -22.11 -10.66 -0.61
C ARG A 96 -21.40 -11.13 0.65
#